data_AF-A0A2P2MD88-F1
#
_entry.id   AF-A0A2P2MD88-F1
#
_cell.length_a   1.000
_cell.length_b   1.000
_cell.length_c   1.000
_cell.angle_alpha   90.00
_cell.angle_beta   90.00
_cell.angle_gamma   90.00
#
_symmetry.space_group_name_H-M   'P 1'
#
loop_
_entity.id
_entity.type
_entity.pdbx_description
1 polymer ?
#
loop_
_entity_poly.entity_id
_entity_poly.type
_entity_poly.pdbx_seq_one_letter_code
_entity_poly.pdbx_strand_id
1 'polypeptide(L)'
;MMLQLDLDVASSVLCALESIHVALAVMAHNNMPKQLYKEEIIERILEFSKHQITGVMSAYDPSYRALHKPTENWAPEGDEDEEPEVHYGSASKKRRTLKGVKVKKSALNKVSGAVNTIQQKLCTILGLLKDLLLVEKLSDSCILQLLKTSFTTLLVDNIQLLQLKAIGLISGIFYSYTEHRTYVIDEMVQLLWKLPYSKRAQRTYLLPDEEQRQIQMVTALLIQLVHNSANLPEALRQASSGSHILEISMDASYLTKCHEAITETCCLFWTRVLQRLATVKNQDASEVKVMIDNLVTDLLITLNLPEYPASAPILEVTYQTINFV
;
A
#
# COMPACT_ATOMS: atom_id res chain seq x y z
N MET A 1 9.78 -2.07 -35.80
CA MET A 1 9.54 -0.63 -35.57
C MET A 1 8.74 -0.37 -34.30
N MET A 2 7.56 -0.98 -34.08
CA MET A 2 6.82 -0.88 -32.79
C MET A 2 7.62 -1.33 -31.56
N LEU A 3 8.28 -2.50 -31.61
CA LEU A 3 9.11 -3.00 -30.50
C LEU A 3 10.32 -2.11 -30.16
N GLN A 4 10.77 -1.30 -31.11
CA GLN A 4 11.90 -0.39 -30.92
C GLN A 4 11.44 0.92 -30.29
N LEU A 5 10.26 1.41 -30.69
CA LEU A 5 9.58 2.53 -30.05
C LEU A 5 9.26 2.24 -28.58
N ASP A 6 8.78 1.04 -28.27
CA ASP A 6 8.51 0.61 -26.87
C ASP A 6 9.80 0.55 -26.03
N LEU A 7 10.94 0.23 -26.63
CA LEU A 7 12.23 0.18 -25.95
C LEU A 7 12.80 1.59 -25.71
N ASP A 8 12.68 2.48 -26.68
CA ASP A 8 13.13 3.88 -26.57
C ASP A 8 12.31 4.67 -25.55
N VAL A 9 10.99 4.43 -25.50
CA VAL A 9 10.11 5.00 -24.48
C VAL A 9 10.47 4.44 -23.09
N ALA A 10 10.68 3.13 -22.96
CA ALA A 10 11.10 2.53 -21.69
C ALA A 10 12.47 3.05 -21.21
N SER A 11 13.42 3.25 -22.13
CA SER A 11 14.72 3.85 -21.83
C SER A 11 14.59 5.29 -21.33
N SER A 12 13.71 6.08 -21.96
CA SER A 12 13.46 7.47 -21.55
C SER A 12 12.85 7.56 -20.15
N VAL A 13 11.90 6.66 -19.84
CA VAL A 13 11.31 6.55 -18.49
C VAL A 13 12.37 6.18 -17.45
N LEU A 14 13.26 5.23 -17.75
CA LEU A 14 14.34 4.85 -16.85
C LEU A 14 15.32 6.00 -16.61
N CYS A 15 15.70 6.75 -17.65
CA CYS A 15 16.54 7.95 -17.50
C CYS A 15 15.89 9.02 -16.60
N ALA A 16 14.57 9.22 -16.74
CA ALA A 16 13.82 10.13 -15.88
C ALA A 16 13.81 9.64 -14.42
N LEU A 17 13.58 8.35 -14.19
CA LEU A 17 13.62 7.76 -12.84
C LEU A 17 15.01 7.87 -12.19
N GLU A 18 16.10 7.70 -12.95
CA GLU A 18 17.46 7.93 -12.42
C GLU A 18 17.70 9.40 -12.06
N SER A 19 17.21 10.32 -12.88
CA SER A 19 17.31 11.76 -12.59
C SER A 19 16.54 12.13 -11.32
N ILE A 20 15.34 11.57 -11.14
CA ILE A 20 14.52 11.73 -9.93
C ILE A 20 15.23 11.14 -8.72
N HIS A 21 15.80 9.94 -8.86
CA HIS A 21 16.56 9.29 -7.80
C HIS A 21 17.72 10.19 -7.33
N VAL A 22 18.54 10.71 -8.25
CA VAL A 22 19.65 11.61 -7.90
C VAL A 22 19.13 12.89 -7.24
N ALA A 23 18.07 13.50 -7.78
CA ALA A 23 17.48 14.72 -7.21
C ALA A 23 16.98 14.49 -5.78
N LEU A 24 16.25 13.41 -5.54
CA LEU A 24 15.76 13.05 -4.21
C LEU A 24 16.87 12.67 -3.24
N ALA A 25 17.90 11.95 -3.71
CA ALA A 25 19.06 11.62 -2.88
C ALA A 25 19.80 12.87 -2.40
N VAL A 26 19.89 13.90 -3.24
CA VAL A 26 20.44 15.21 -2.85
C VAL A 26 19.51 15.93 -1.89
N MET A 27 18.20 16.00 -2.17
CA MET A 27 17.24 16.73 -1.31
C MET A 27 17.01 16.07 0.06
N ALA A 28 17.11 14.73 0.15
CA ALA A 28 16.94 13.98 1.39
C ALA A 28 18.21 13.91 2.24
N HIS A 29 19.33 14.49 1.79
CA HIS A 29 20.54 14.54 2.59
C HIS A 29 20.44 15.58 3.72
N ASN A 30 21.13 15.32 4.83
CA ASN A 30 21.12 16.20 5.99
C ASN A 30 21.78 17.56 5.65
N ASN A 31 21.20 18.64 6.19
CA ASN A 31 21.74 20.01 6.13
C ASN A 31 21.89 20.61 4.72
N MET A 32 20.98 20.29 3.81
CA MET A 32 21.01 20.89 2.47
C MET A 32 20.40 22.30 2.44
N PRO A 33 20.91 23.21 1.57
CA PRO A 33 20.40 24.58 1.49
C PRO A 33 18.93 24.63 1.06
N LYS A 34 18.15 25.54 1.68
CA LYS A 34 16.71 25.70 1.42
C LYS A 34 16.37 25.99 -0.06
N GLN A 35 17.31 26.55 -0.82
CA GLN A 35 17.11 26.87 -2.24
C GLN A 35 16.92 25.63 -3.14
N LEU A 36 17.29 24.43 -2.65
CA LEU A 36 17.12 23.18 -3.39
C LEU A 36 15.69 22.64 -3.33
N TYR A 37 14.90 23.03 -2.31
CA TYR A 37 13.52 22.59 -2.12
C TYR A 37 12.57 23.50 -2.90
N LYS A 38 12.55 23.34 -4.22
CA LYS A 38 11.59 24.02 -5.08
C LYS A 38 10.31 23.20 -5.15
N GLU A 39 9.21 23.78 -4.69
CA GLU A 39 7.88 23.13 -4.67
C GLU A 39 7.51 22.55 -6.04
N GLU A 40 7.66 23.34 -7.11
CA GLU A 40 7.38 22.89 -8.49
C GLU A 40 8.15 21.62 -8.89
N ILE A 41 9.42 21.49 -8.45
CA ILE A 41 10.24 20.31 -8.77
C ILE A 41 9.74 19.11 -7.98
N ILE A 42 9.44 19.30 -6.70
CA ILE A 42 8.92 18.24 -5.84
C ILE A 42 7.58 17.76 -6.38
N GLU A 43 6.65 18.66 -6.70
CA GLU A 43 5.34 18.31 -7.28
C GLU A 43 5.48 17.48 -8.56
N ARG A 44 6.39 17.86 -9.46
CA ARG A 44 6.65 17.09 -10.69
C ARG A 44 7.25 15.71 -10.41
N ILE A 45 8.13 15.60 -9.43
CA ILE A 45 8.67 14.30 -8.98
C ILE A 45 7.54 13.41 -8.45
N LEU A 46 6.65 13.96 -7.62
CA LEU A 46 5.54 13.21 -7.04
C LEU A 46 4.53 12.78 -8.11
N GLU A 47 4.17 13.69 -9.01
CA GLU A 47 3.26 13.41 -10.13
C GLU A 47 3.81 12.31 -11.04
N PHE A 48 5.09 12.41 -11.43
CA PHE A 48 5.73 11.42 -12.26
C PHE A 48 5.82 10.06 -11.53
N SER A 49 6.25 10.05 -10.27
CA SER A 49 6.36 8.82 -9.47
C SER A 49 5.01 8.13 -9.32
N LYS A 50 3.94 8.90 -9.07
CA LYS A 50 2.56 8.40 -9.03
C LYS A 50 2.17 7.73 -10.34
N HIS A 51 2.41 8.41 -11.47
CA HIS A 51 2.07 7.87 -12.79
C HIS A 51 2.81 6.55 -13.06
N GLN A 52 4.09 6.47 -12.72
CA GLN A 52 4.87 5.25 -12.89
C GLN A 52 4.42 4.12 -11.96
N ILE A 53 4.04 4.41 -10.70
CA ILE A 53 3.46 3.41 -9.78
C ILE A 53 2.17 2.84 -10.38
N THR A 54 1.26 3.69 -10.86
CA THR A 54 0.03 3.24 -11.54
C THR A 54 0.32 2.41 -12.79
N GLY A 55 1.36 2.78 -13.55
CA GLY A 55 1.83 2.01 -14.70
C GLY A 55 2.31 0.61 -14.32
N VAL A 56 3.11 0.49 -13.24
CA VAL A 56 3.54 -0.80 -12.69
C VAL A 56 2.33 -1.62 -12.22
N MET A 57 1.42 -1.02 -11.44
CA MET A 57 0.20 -1.70 -11.00
C MET A 57 -0.59 -2.28 -12.18
N SER A 58 -0.76 -1.49 -13.24
CA SER A 58 -1.47 -1.89 -14.47
C SER A 58 -0.78 -2.98 -15.29
N ALA A 59 0.52 -3.19 -15.08
CA ALA A 59 1.29 -4.26 -15.73
C ALA A 59 1.17 -5.59 -14.97
N TYR A 60 1.00 -5.54 -13.65
CA TYR A 60 0.79 -6.71 -12.79
C TYR A 60 -0.69 -7.13 -12.74
N ASP A 61 -1.60 -6.17 -12.73
CA ASP A 61 -3.05 -6.37 -12.77
C ASP A 61 -3.70 -5.41 -13.81
N PRO A 62 -4.14 -5.92 -14.97
CA PRO A 62 -4.76 -5.11 -16.02
C PRO A 62 -6.05 -4.40 -15.61
N SER A 63 -6.73 -4.80 -14.54
CA SER A 63 -7.96 -4.13 -14.07
C SER A 63 -7.72 -2.65 -13.71
N TYR A 64 -6.50 -2.30 -13.31
CA TYR A 64 -6.09 -0.93 -13.01
C TYR A 64 -5.90 -0.04 -14.26
N ARG A 65 -5.86 -0.62 -15.48
CA ARG A 65 -5.85 0.17 -16.73
C ARG A 65 -7.17 0.91 -16.98
N ALA A 66 -8.30 0.33 -16.57
CA ALA A 66 -9.63 0.88 -16.84
C ALA A 66 -10.00 2.03 -15.88
N LEU A 67 -9.45 2.01 -14.67
CA LEU A 67 -9.71 3.02 -13.62
C LEU A 67 -8.98 4.35 -13.85
N HIS A 68 -7.99 4.39 -14.75
CA HIS A 68 -7.11 5.54 -14.95
C HIS A 68 -7.01 6.03 -16.40
N LYS A 69 -7.96 5.64 -17.28
CA LYS A 69 -8.12 6.39 -18.54
C LYS A 69 -8.53 7.82 -18.19
N PRO A 70 -7.79 8.86 -18.61
CA PRO A 70 -8.36 10.20 -18.66
C PRO A 70 -9.60 10.12 -19.57
N THR A 71 -10.69 10.77 -19.19
CA THR A 71 -11.87 10.92 -20.03
C THR A 71 -11.51 11.77 -21.26
N GLU A 72 -10.82 11.19 -22.22
CA GLU A 72 -10.79 11.69 -23.58
C GLU A 72 -12.01 11.08 -24.27
N ASN A 73 -13.05 11.90 -24.41
CA ASN A 73 -14.15 11.66 -25.31
C ASN A 73 -13.58 11.48 -26.73
N TRP A 74 -13.33 10.25 -27.14
CA TRP A 74 -13.30 9.89 -28.55
C TRP A 74 -14.55 9.06 -28.83
N ALA A 75 -15.50 9.69 -29.50
CA ALA A 75 -16.66 9.02 -30.05
C ALA A 75 -16.20 7.89 -30.98
N PRO A 76 -16.78 6.68 -30.91
CA PRO A 76 -16.54 5.68 -31.94
C PRO A 76 -17.38 6.08 -33.15
N GLU A 77 -16.77 6.78 -34.11
CA GLU A 77 -17.30 6.81 -35.46
C GLU A 77 -17.05 5.46 -36.12
N GLY A 78 -18.18 4.81 -36.43
CA GLY A 78 -18.48 4.00 -37.61
C GLY A 78 -17.38 3.16 -38.24
N ASP A 79 -17.58 1.84 -38.22
CA ASP A 79 -17.65 1.13 -39.49
C ASP A 79 -18.76 0.08 -39.42
N GLU A 80 -19.44 -0.04 -40.55
CA GLU A 80 -20.88 -0.26 -40.68
C GLU A 80 -21.32 -1.72 -40.58
N ASP A 81 -22.58 -1.82 -40.15
CA ASP A 81 -23.54 -2.90 -40.25
C ASP A 81 -23.41 -3.83 -41.48
N GLU A 82 -23.46 -5.15 -41.24
CA GLU A 82 -24.26 -6.04 -42.09
C GLU A 82 -25.19 -6.88 -41.20
N GLU A 83 -26.48 -6.60 -41.35
CA GLU A 83 -27.63 -7.26 -40.72
C GLU A 83 -28.01 -8.60 -41.39
N PRO A 84 -28.94 -9.39 -40.81
CA PRO A 84 -29.00 -10.84 -40.94
C PRO A 84 -30.07 -11.36 -41.92
N GLU A 85 -29.91 -12.59 -42.44
CA GLU A 85 -31.05 -13.38 -42.94
C GLU A 85 -30.99 -14.89 -42.63
N VAL A 86 -32.19 -15.44 -42.58
CA VAL A 86 -32.70 -16.60 -41.87
C VAL A 86 -32.55 -17.90 -42.67
N HIS A 87 -32.19 -19.02 -42.02
CA HIS A 87 -32.63 -20.35 -42.51
C HIS A 87 -32.97 -21.33 -41.37
N TYR A 88 -34.23 -21.77 -41.39
CA TYR A 88 -34.83 -22.86 -40.60
C TYR A 88 -34.21 -24.23 -40.95
N GLY A 89 -34.11 -25.14 -39.97
CA GLY A 89 -33.93 -26.56 -40.30
C GLY A 89 -33.46 -27.52 -39.21
N SER A 90 -34.39 -27.94 -38.34
CA SER A 90 -34.65 -29.30 -37.84
C SER A 90 -33.59 -30.22 -37.21
N ALA A 91 -34.10 -30.97 -36.22
CA ALA A 91 -33.46 -31.88 -35.28
C ALA A 91 -32.88 -33.17 -35.87
N SER A 92 -31.81 -33.71 -35.26
CA SER A 92 -31.80 -35.07 -34.66
C SER A 92 -30.45 -35.54 -34.10
N LYS A 93 -30.51 -35.98 -32.83
CA LYS A 93 -29.89 -37.17 -32.18
C LYS A 93 -28.41 -37.57 -32.44
N LYS A 94 -27.75 -37.76 -31.27
CA LYS A 94 -26.84 -38.86 -30.84
C LYS A 94 -25.31 -38.72 -31.05
N ARG A 95 -24.65 -38.51 -29.89
CA ARG A 95 -23.71 -39.43 -29.20
C ARG A 95 -22.20 -39.43 -29.60
N ARG A 96 -21.40 -38.99 -28.60
CA ARG A 96 -20.03 -39.39 -28.19
C ARG A 96 -18.89 -39.16 -29.21
N THR A 97 -17.86 -38.41 -28.80
CA THR A 97 -16.65 -38.97 -28.16
C THR A 97 -15.66 -37.86 -27.81
N LEU A 98 -15.06 -37.99 -26.62
CA LEU A 98 -13.93 -37.20 -26.17
C LEU A 98 -12.76 -37.34 -27.16
N LYS A 99 -12.27 -36.22 -27.68
CA LYS A 99 -10.85 -36.02 -27.95
C LYS A 99 -10.43 -34.74 -27.26
N GLY A 100 -9.58 -34.90 -26.25
CA GLY A 100 -9.07 -33.81 -25.44
C GLY A 100 -8.29 -32.81 -26.28
N VAL A 101 -8.73 -31.56 -26.25
CA VAL A 101 -7.86 -30.42 -26.50
C VAL A 101 -7.40 -29.95 -25.14
N LYS A 102 -6.10 -30.12 -24.91
CA LYS A 102 -5.37 -29.60 -23.75
C LYS A 102 -5.75 -28.13 -23.57
N VAL A 103 -6.57 -27.84 -22.56
CA VAL A 103 -6.65 -26.50 -21.98
C VAL A 103 -5.23 -26.20 -21.52
N LYS A 104 -4.58 -25.31 -22.27
CA LYS A 104 -3.22 -24.84 -22.02
C LYS A 104 -3.28 -24.07 -20.70
N LYS A 105 -3.08 -24.79 -19.59
CA LYS A 105 -2.84 -24.19 -18.27
C LYS A 105 -1.59 -23.32 -18.35
N SER A 106 -1.71 -22.15 -17.70
CA SER A 106 -0.69 -21.20 -17.28
C SER A 106 0.27 -20.66 -18.34
N ALA A 107 -0.14 -19.58 -19.00
CA ALA A 107 0.80 -18.49 -19.21
C ALA A 107 0.85 -17.69 -17.89
N LEU A 108 1.77 -18.09 -17.02
CA LEU A 108 2.23 -17.25 -15.92
C LEU A 108 2.57 -15.88 -16.53
N ASN A 109 1.91 -14.81 -16.11
CA ASN A 109 2.16 -13.44 -16.57
C ASN A 109 3.66 -13.13 -16.42
N LYS A 110 4.43 -13.26 -17.51
CA LYS A 110 5.83 -12.82 -17.54
C LYS A 110 5.80 -11.31 -17.66
N VAL A 111 5.70 -10.63 -16.52
CA VAL A 111 5.95 -9.18 -16.43
C VAL A 111 7.33 -8.91 -17.02
N SER A 112 7.41 -7.93 -17.93
CA SER A 112 8.64 -7.62 -18.67
C SER A 112 9.76 -7.24 -17.71
N GLY A 113 11.01 -7.60 -18.04
CA GLY A 113 12.18 -7.22 -17.26
C GLY A 113 12.30 -5.70 -17.07
N ALA A 114 11.83 -4.90 -18.04
CA ALA A 114 11.78 -3.45 -17.94
C ALA A 114 10.86 -2.96 -16.80
N VAL A 115 9.70 -3.59 -16.63
CA VAL A 115 8.73 -3.26 -15.56
C VAL A 115 9.32 -3.58 -14.19
N ASN A 116 10.05 -4.70 -14.08
CA ASN A 116 10.77 -5.04 -12.85
C ASN A 116 11.84 -4.00 -12.50
N THR A 117 12.63 -3.55 -13.48
CA THR A 117 13.63 -2.50 -13.27
C THR A 117 12.99 -1.18 -12.82
N ILE A 118 11.88 -0.78 -13.46
CA ILE A 118 11.11 0.40 -13.07
C ILE A 118 10.59 0.25 -11.64
N GLN A 119 10.01 -0.90 -11.29
CA GLN A 119 9.53 -1.18 -9.94
C GLN A 119 10.65 -1.06 -8.90
N GLN A 120 11.85 -1.60 -9.16
CA GLN A 120 12.99 -1.48 -8.25
C GLN A 120 13.42 -0.03 -8.05
N LYS A 121 13.43 0.78 -9.12
CA LYS A 121 13.73 2.20 -9.03
C LYS A 121 12.66 2.96 -8.24
N LEU A 122 11.39 2.66 -8.46
CA LEU A 122 10.29 3.23 -7.67
C LEU A 122 10.37 2.86 -6.18
N CYS A 123 10.83 1.65 -5.86
CA CYS A 123 11.07 1.26 -4.46
C CYS A 123 12.13 2.15 -3.78
N THR A 124 13.18 2.52 -4.53
CA THR A 124 14.23 3.43 -4.03
C THR A 124 13.68 4.85 -3.88
N ILE A 125 12.95 5.33 -4.90
CA ILE A 125 12.31 6.65 -4.91
C ILE A 125 11.33 6.81 -3.74
N LEU A 126 10.46 5.83 -3.48
CA LEU A 126 9.53 5.87 -2.33
C LEU A 126 10.26 5.94 -0.98
N GLY A 127 11.41 5.27 -0.86
CA GLY A 127 12.28 5.37 0.31
C GLY A 127 12.79 6.80 0.51
N LEU A 128 13.36 7.40 -0.53
CA LEU A 128 13.87 8.77 -0.48
C LEU A 128 12.75 9.81 -0.31
N LEU A 129 11.56 9.57 -0.85
CA LEU A 129 10.39 10.41 -0.61
C LEU A 129 10.00 10.38 0.86
N LYS A 130 10.00 9.22 1.50
CA LYS A 130 9.77 9.11 2.94
C LYS A 130 10.80 9.94 3.73
N ASP A 131 12.08 9.85 3.36
CA ASP A 131 13.15 10.60 4.03
C ASP A 131 13.00 12.12 3.79
N LEU A 132 12.60 12.54 2.59
CA LEU A 132 12.30 13.94 2.25
C LEU A 132 11.20 14.54 3.14
N LEU A 133 10.19 13.77 3.52
CA LEU A 133 9.09 14.24 4.39
C LEU A 133 9.56 14.66 5.79
N LEU A 134 10.73 14.17 6.23
CA LEU A 134 11.34 14.56 7.50
C LEU A 134 12.11 15.88 7.39
N VAL A 135 12.51 16.26 6.17
CA VAL A 135 13.33 17.43 5.90
C VAL A 135 12.48 18.64 5.51
N GLU A 136 11.53 18.44 4.59
CA GLU A 136 10.68 19.52 4.05
C GLU A 136 9.19 19.17 4.16
N LYS A 137 8.39 20.14 4.62
CA LYS A 137 6.93 19.99 4.66
C LYS A 137 6.34 20.21 3.28
N LEU A 138 5.58 19.23 2.80
CA LEU A 138 4.86 19.26 1.55
C LEU A 138 3.44 19.79 1.75
N SER A 139 2.81 20.24 0.66
CA SER A 139 1.43 20.69 0.68
C SER A 139 0.44 19.53 0.93
N ASP A 140 -0.70 19.85 1.55
CA ASP A 140 -1.72 18.85 1.88
C ASP A 140 -2.23 18.08 0.65
N SER A 141 -2.39 18.78 -0.49
CA SER A 141 -2.78 18.15 -1.76
C SER A 141 -1.80 17.05 -2.17
N CYS A 142 -0.49 17.31 -2.06
CA CYS A 142 0.55 16.32 -2.36
C CYS A 142 0.48 15.12 -1.42
N ILE A 143 0.31 15.36 -0.12
CA ILE A 143 0.22 14.30 0.90
C ILE A 143 -1.00 13.41 0.68
N LEU A 144 -2.17 14.00 0.44
CA LEU A 144 -3.40 13.23 0.18
C LEU A 144 -3.29 12.40 -1.11
N GLN A 145 -2.66 12.95 -2.16
CA GLN A 145 -2.41 12.19 -3.39
C GLN A 145 -1.44 11.03 -3.17
N LEU A 146 -0.35 11.24 -2.42
CA LEU A 146 0.61 10.20 -2.08
C LEU A 146 -0.03 9.08 -1.25
N LEU A 147 -0.83 9.43 -0.25
CA LEU A 147 -1.59 8.46 0.55
C LEU A 147 -2.51 7.64 -0.35
N LYS A 148 -3.32 8.28 -1.20
CA LYS A 148 -4.23 7.60 -2.12
C LYS A 148 -3.50 6.58 -2.99
N THR A 149 -2.41 6.98 -3.65
CA THR A 149 -1.62 6.08 -4.51
C THR A 149 -0.94 4.96 -3.72
N SER A 150 -0.42 5.26 -2.53
CA SER A 150 0.22 4.27 -1.66
C SER A 150 -0.77 3.22 -1.17
N PHE A 151 -1.96 3.63 -0.72
CA PHE A 151 -3.03 2.71 -0.32
C PHE A 151 -3.49 1.83 -1.48
N THR A 152 -3.66 2.39 -2.69
CA THR A 152 -4.02 1.57 -3.86
C THR A 152 -2.95 0.54 -4.23
N THR A 153 -1.67 0.85 -3.98
CA THR A 153 -0.56 -0.09 -4.22
C THR A 153 -0.67 -1.35 -3.34
N LEU A 154 -1.25 -1.23 -2.13
CA LEU A 154 -1.43 -2.34 -1.20
C LEU A 154 -2.50 -3.36 -1.65
N LEU A 155 -3.31 -3.02 -2.64
CA LEU A 155 -4.37 -3.88 -3.18
C LEU A 155 -3.92 -4.74 -4.37
N VAL A 156 -2.71 -4.52 -4.90
CA VAL A 156 -2.21 -5.22 -6.09
C VAL A 156 -1.33 -6.39 -5.68
N ASP A 157 -1.66 -7.59 -6.19
CA ASP A 157 -0.88 -8.79 -5.94
C ASP A 157 0.48 -8.77 -6.67
N ASN A 158 1.44 -9.55 -6.16
CA ASN A 158 2.76 -9.78 -6.77
C ASN A 158 3.72 -8.57 -6.84
N ILE A 159 3.47 -7.49 -6.12
CA ILE A 159 4.37 -6.32 -6.02
C ILE A 159 4.86 -6.05 -4.58
N GLN A 160 5.19 -7.13 -3.84
CA GLN A 160 5.49 -7.09 -2.39
C GLN A 160 6.54 -6.05 -1.99
N LEU A 161 7.65 -5.93 -2.73
CA LEU A 161 8.69 -4.94 -2.40
C LEU A 161 8.16 -3.50 -2.47
N LEU A 162 7.32 -3.21 -3.46
CA LEU A 162 6.71 -1.89 -3.62
C LEU A 162 5.68 -1.63 -2.52
N GLN A 163 4.91 -2.65 -2.14
CA GLN A 163 3.99 -2.58 -1.00
C GLN A 163 4.72 -2.26 0.32
N LEU A 164 5.86 -2.91 0.57
CA LEU A 164 6.67 -2.64 1.76
C LEU A 164 7.17 -1.19 1.79
N LYS A 165 7.60 -0.66 0.65
CA LYS A 165 8.01 0.76 0.54
C LYS A 165 6.83 1.71 0.68
N ALA A 166 5.66 1.36 0.17
CA ALA A 166 4.42 2.13 0.37
C ALA A 166 4.00 2.15 1.84
N ILE A 167 4.06 1.03 2.57
CA ILE A 167 3.81 0.98 4.02
C ILE A 167 4.77 1.92 4.76
N GLY A 168 6.07 1.88 4.40
CA GLY A 168 7.07 2.79 4.98
C GLY A 168 6.79 4.26 4.72
N LEU A 169 6.30 4.61 3.52
CA LEU A 169 5.90 5.98 3.17
C LEU A 169 4.65 6.42 3.94
N ILE A 170 3.58 5.63 3.97
CA ILE A 170 2.36 5.93 4.73
C ILE A 170 2.70 6.14 6.21
N SER A 171 3.57 5.28 6.75
CA SER A 171 4.10 5.38 8.10
C SER A 171 4.87 6.70 8.35
N GLY A 172 5.72 7.11 7.41
CA GLY A 172 6.43 8.39 7.48
C GLY A 172 5.50 9.61 7.41
N ILE A 173 4.45 9.53 6.59
CA ILE A 173 3.39 10.55 6.52
C ILE A 173 2.65 10.63 7.84
N PHE A 174 2.23 9.49 8.40
CA PHE A 174 1.50 9.42 9.67
C PHE A 174 2.32 9.98 10.85
N TYR A 175 3.63 9.76 10.84
CA TYR A 175 4.56 10.35 11.81
C TYR A 175 4.64 11.88 11.67
N SER A 176 4.82 12.38 10.45
CA SER A 176 5.17 13.79 10.19
C SER A 176 3.96 14.74 10.09
N TYR A 177 2.80 14.23 9.67
CA TYR A 177 1.59 15.00 9.41
C TYR A 177 0.45 14.57 10.36
N THR A 178 0.46 15.14 11.57
CA THR A 178 -0.53 14.82 12.62
C THR A 178 -1.97 15.12 12.21
N GLU A 179 -2.18 16.20 11.44
CA GLU A 179 -3.50 16.63 10.96
C GLU A 179 -4.19 15.58 10.06
N HIS A 180 -3.39 14.78 9.34
CA HIS A 180 -3.90 13.78 8.39
C HIS A 180 -4.08 12.39 9.01
N ARG A 181 -3.78 12.19 10.30
CA ARG A 181 -3.85 10.87 10.95
C ARG A 181 -5.21 10.23 10.88
N THR A 182 -6.26 11.00 11.14
CA THR A 182 -7.65 10.52 11.07
C THR A 182 -7.99 10.02 9.67
N TYR A 183 -7.56 10.75 8.64
CA TYR A 183 -7.75 10.34 7.24
C TYR A 183 -6.98 9.04 6.92
N VAL A 184 -5.73 8.90 7.39
CA VAL A 184 -4.93 7.68 7.19
C VAL A 184 -5.59 6.47 7.85
N ILE A 185 -6.12 6.61 9.07
CA ILE A 185 -6.86 5.52 9.75
C ILE A 185 -8.14 5.18 8.98
N ASP A 186 -8.88 6.18 8.49
CA ASP A 186 -10.08 5.95 7.69
C ASP A 186 -9.79 5.20 6.38
N GLU A 187 -8.72 5.55 5.67
CA GLU A 187 -8.30 4.83 4.45
C GLU A 187 -7.77 3.43 4.77
N MET A 188 -7.09 3.24 5.90
CA MET A 188 -6.64 1.91 6.35
C MET A 188 -7.83 1.01 6.69
N VAL A 189 -8.86 1.52 7.36
CA VAL A 189 -10.11 0.79 7.61
C VAL A 189 -10.81 0.49 6.28
N GLN A 190 -10.84 1.42 5.32
CA GLN A 190 -11.37 1.11 3.98
C GLN A 190 -10.57 0.03 3.26
N LEU A 191 -9.25 0.03 3.38
CA LEU A 191 -8.37 -1.00 2.82
C LEU A 191 -8.73 -2.37 3.39
N LEU A 192 -8.94 -2.45 4.71
CA LEU A 192 -9.30 -3.70 5.39
C LEU A 192 -10.60 -4.32 4.86
N TRP A 193 -11.56 -3.52 4.39
CA TRP A 193 -12.82 -3.99 3.78
C TRP A 193 -12.71 -4.29 2.27
N LYS A 194 -11.68 -3.80 1.60
CA LYS A 194 -11.45 -4.06 0.16
C LYS A 194 -10.65 -5.35 -0.07
N LEU A 195 -10.03 -5.90 0.97
CA LEU A 195 -9.25 -7.12 0.87
C LEU A 195 -10.17 -8.36 0.72
N PRO A 196 -9.74 -9.37 -0.06
CA PRO A 196 -10.53 -10.58 -0.23
C PRO A 196 -10.68 -11.35 1.10
N TYR A 197 -11.93 -11.62 1.49
CA TYR A 197 -12.30 -12.37 2.69
C TYR A 197 -12.04 -13.87 2.51
N SER A 198 -10.77 -14.26 2.51
CA SER A 198 -10.37 -15.67 2.44
C SER A 198 -9.81 -16.13 3.79
N LYS A 199 -10.13 -17.36 4.19
CA LYS A 199 -9.44 -18.07 5.29
C LYS A 199 -7.97 -18.33 4.98
N ARG A 200 -7.59 -18.26 3.68
CA ARG A 200 -6.22 -18.18 3.18
C ARG A 200 -5.97 -16.78 2.64
N ALA A 201 -6.19 -15.76 3.46
CA ALA A 201 -5.70 -14.43 3.12
C ALA A 201 -4.20 -14.53 2.81
N GLN A 202 -3.76 -13.91 1.72
CA GLN A 202 -2.36 -13.97 1.34
C GLN A 202 -1.53 -13.19 2.37
N ARG A 203 -0.86 -13.91 3.26
CA ARG A 203 0.10 -13.37 4.21
C ARG A 203 1.42 -13.20 3.48
N THR A 204 1.65 -12.01 2.93
CA THR A 204 2.79 -11.73 2.07
C THR A 204 3.87 -10.90 2.78
N TYR A 205 3.57 -10.37 3.97
CA TYR A 205 4.55 -9.68 4.78
C TYR A 205 5.37 -10.72 5.55
N LEU A 206 6.67 -10.80 5.27
CA LEU A 206 7.60 -11.70 5.96
C LEU A 206 8.13 -11.01 7.22
N LEU A 207 8.03 -11.69 8.37
CA LEU A 207 8.61 -11.21 9.61
C LEU A 207 10.14 -11.44 9.59
N PRO A 208 10.96 -10.48 10.03
CA PRO A 208 12.40 -10.68 10.20
C PRO A 208 12.66 -11.74 11.28
N ASP A 209 13.70 -12.56 11.07
CA ASP A 209 14.24 -13.56 12.00
C ASP A 209 13.37 -14.77 12.39
N GLU A 210 12.11 -14.85 11.98
CA GLU A 210 11.31 -16.07 12.07
C GLU A 210 11.00 -16.64 10.68
N GLU A 211 11.88 -17.51 10.18
CA GLU A 211 11.61 -18.31 9.00
C GLU A 211 10.24 -18.99 9.16
N GLN A 212 9.27 -18.59 8.33
CA GLN A 212 7.89 -19.10 8.19
C GLN A 212 6.74 -18.34 8.84
N ARG A 213 6.97 -17.27 9.63
CA ARG A 213 5.83 -16.44 10.06
C ARG A 213 5.58 -15.30 9.08
N GLN A 214 4.35 -15.26 8.58
CA GLN A 214 3.87 -14.24 7.67
C GLN A 214 2.61 -13.62 8.25
N ILE A 215 2.38 -12.34 7.97
CA ILE A 215 1.14 -11.63 8.29
C ILE A 215 0.61 -10.92 7.04
N GLN A 216 -0.63 -10.43 7.11
CA GLN A 216 -1.17 -9.57 6.07
C GLN A 216 -0.47 -8.21 6.06
N MET A 217 -0.29 -7.64 4.87
CA MET A 217 0.29 -6.30 4.68
C MET A 217 -0.50 -5.22 5.46
N VAL A 218 -1.83 -5.38 5.56
CA VAL A 218 -2.70 -4.45 6.31
C VAL A 218 -2.45 -4.50 7.81
N THR A 219 -2.16 -5.68 8.37
CA THR A 219 -1.79 -5.83 9.79
C THR A 219 -0.43 -5.23 10.06
N ALA A 220 0.54 -5.47 9.18
CA ALA A 220 1.85 -4.83 9.26
C ALA A 220 1.74 -3.29 9.22
N LEU A 221 0.89 -2.76 8.33
CA LEU A 221 0.61 -1.32 8.28
C LEU A 221 0.01 -0.83 9.61
N LEU A 222 -0.99 -1.52 10.16
CA LEU A 222 -1.60 -1.13 11.45
C LEU A 222 -0.55 -1.00 12.55
N ILE A 223 0.29 -2.03 12.71
CA ILE A 223 1.33 -2.07 13.73
C ILE A 223 2.30 -0.90 13.53
N GLN A 224 2.69 -0.60 12.29
CA GLN A 224 3.57 0.53 12.01
C GLN A 224 2.91 1.89 12.25
N LEU A 225 1.63 2.08 11.93
CA LEU A 225 0.90 3.32 12.21
C LEU A 225 0.84 3.61 13.72
N VAL A 226 0.46 2.59 14.50
CA VAL A 226 0.39 2.69 15.97
C VAL A 226 1.78 2.91 16.56
N HIS A 227 2.81 2.23 16.04
CA HIS A 227 4.19 2.48 16.48
C HIS A 227 4.63 3.94 16.21
N ASN A 228 4.29 4.49 15.03
CA ASN A 228 4.66 5.85 14.66
C ASN A 228 3.81 6.94 15.32
N SER A 229 2.68 6.60 15.95
CA SER A 229 1.86 7.56 16.70
C SER A 229 2.55 8.07 17.96
N ALA A 230 3.54 7.32 18.48
CA ALA A 230 4.33 7.71 19.64
C ALA A 230 5.25 8.92 19.38
N ASN A 231 5.49 9.29 18.11
CA ASN A 231 6.34 10.43 17.71
C ASN A 231 7.71 10.45 18.40
N LEU A 232 8.36 9.28 18.52
CA LEU A 232 9.64 9.17 19.20
C LEU A 232 10.72 9.99 18.47
N PRO A 233 11.52 10.84 19.16
CA PRO A 233 12.45 11.75 18.51
C PRO A 233 13.57 10.96 17.84
N GLU A 234 14.10 11.53 16.76
CA GLU A 234 15.04 10.85 15.87
C GLU A 234 16.34 10.40 16.55
N ALA A 235 16.76 11.10 17.60
CA ALA A 235 17.89 10.74 18.45
C ALA A 235 17.74 9.33 19.08
N LEU A 236 16.52 8.91 19.42
CA LEU A 236 16.23 7.58 19.96
C LEU A 236 16.07 6.53 18.85
N ARG A 237 15.64 6.94 17.65
CA ARG A 237 15.57 6.05 16.48
C ARG A 237 16.96 5.64 15.99
N GLN A 238 17.90 6.59 15.95
CA GLN A 238 19.29 6.35 15.52
C GLN A 238 20.14 5.64 16.60
N ALA A 239 19.81 5.79 17.89
CA ALA A 239 20.45 5.07 18.99
C ALA A 239 20.11 3.56 19.04
N SER A 240 19.17 3.08 18.20
CA SER A 240 18.91 1.64 18.01
C SER A 240 20.08 0.92 17.32
N SER A 241 21.04 1.65 16.71
CA SER A 241 22.32 1.08 16.28
C SER A 241 23.37 1.15 17.40
N GLY A 242 23.23 0.30 18.42
CA GLY A 242 24.36 -0.27 19.15
C GLY A 242 25.14 0.58 20.18
N SER A 243 24.91 1.87 20.38
CA SER A 243 25.60 2.60 21.46
C SER A 243 24.90 3.90 21.84
N HIS A 244 24.62 4.07 23.14
CA HIS A 244 24.02 5.25 23.82
C HIS A 244 22.50 5.24 24.14
N ILE A 245 21.89 4.07 24.38
CA ILE A 245 20.54 3.99 24.98
C ILE A 245 20.49 4.52 26.44
N LEU A 246 21.64 4.64 27.12
CA LEU A 246 21.70 4.84 28.57
C LEU A 246 21.82 6.31 29.05
N GLU A 247 21.81 7.31 28.17
CA GLU A 247 22.05 8.71 28.58
C GLU A 247 21.00 9.72 28.12
N ILE A 248 19.80 9.28 27.75
CA ILE A 248 18.67 10.20 27.60
C ILE A 248 17.79 10.01 28.83
N SER A 249 17.96 10.91 29.81
CA SER A 249 17.02 11.14 30.90
C SER A 249 15.66 11.54 30.29
N MET A 250 14.88 10.56 29.87
CA MET A 250 13.58 10.79 29.26
C MET A 250 12.58 11.09 30.38
N ASP A 251 12.01 12.31 30.35
CA ASP A 251 11.01 12.75 31.32
C ASP A 251 9.83 11.76 31.33
N ALA A 252 9.42 11.31 32.52
CA ALA A 252 8.27 10.43 32.69
C ALA A 252 7.00 11.03 32.05
N SER A 253 6.90 12.36 31.98
CA SER A 253 5.79 13.04 31.29
C SER A 253 5.75 12.77 29.78
N TYR A 254 6.90 12.58 29.14
CA TYR A 254 7.00 12.29 27.71
C TYR A 254 6.58 10.85 27.40
N LEU A 255 7.01 9.89 28.23
CA LEU A 255 6.57 8.49 28.13
C LEU A 255 5.05 8.36 28.24
N THR A 256 4.44 9.09 29.18
CA THR A 256 2.98 9.13 29.32
C THR A 256 2.30 9.64 28.05
N LYS A 257 2.81 10.74 27.45
CA LYS A 257 2.26 11.28 26.19
C LYS A 257 2.38 10.29 25.02
N CYS A 258 3.50 9.58 24.92
CA CYS A 258 3.65 8.53 23.90
C CYS A 258 2.62 7.42 24.08
N HIS A 259 2.42 6.97 25.33
CA HIS A 259 1.44 5.92 25.64
C HIS A 259 -0.01 6.38 25.39
N GLU A 260 -0.32 7.64 25.72
CA GLU A 260 -1.61 8.27 25.41
C GLU A 260 -1.84 8.32 23.89
N ALA A 261 -0.86 8.76 23.10
CA ALA A 261 -0.97 8.84 21.64
C ALA A 261 -1.11 7.45 20.97
N ILE A 262 -0.44 6.42 21.50
CA ILE A 262 -0.62 5.02 21.08
C ILE A 262 -2.06 4.59 21.36
N THR A 263 -2.53 4.79 22.59
CA THR A 263 -3.87 4.40 23.03
C THR A 263 -4.95 5.10 22.22
N GLU A 264 -4.81 6.41 22.00
CA GLU A 264 -5.73 7.22 21.19
C GLU A 264 -5.82 6.69 19.75
N THR A 265 -4.68 6.35 19.14
CA THR A 265 -4.65 5.79 17.78
C THR A 265 -5.34 4.43 17.71
N CYS A 266 -5.11 3.56 18.70
CA CYS A 266 -5.81 2.28 18.81
C CYS A 266 -7.32 2.46 18.99
N CYS A 267 -7.74 3.37 19.87
CA CYS A 267 -9.15 3.70 20.11
C CYS A 267 -9.81 4.26 18.84
N LEU A 268 -9.13 5.15 18.12
CA LEU A 268 -9.61 5.69 16.86
C LEU A 268 -9.81 4.59 15.82
N PHE A 269 -8.82 3.72 15.63
CA PHE A 269 -8.92 2.58 14.71
C PHE A 269 -10.13 1.68 15.04
N TRP A 270 -10.23 1.22 16.28
CA TRP A 270 -11.33 0.34 16.69
C TRP A 270 -12.69 1.03 16.63
N THR A 271 -12.77 2.31 16.98
CA THR A 271 -14.02 3.08 16.82
C THR A 271 -14.47 3.10 15.37
N ARG A 272 -13.56 3.36 14.41
CA ARG A 272 -13.89 3.37 12.97
C ARG A 272 -14.27 1.98 12.46
N VAL A 273 -13.60 0.94 12.94
CA VAL A 273 -13.95 -0.46 12.65
C VAL A 273 -15.38 -0.74 13.13
N LEU A 274 -15.68 -0.49 14.40
CA LEU A 274 -16.99 -0.77 15.00
C LEU A 274 -18.12 0.07 14.38
N GLN A 275 -17.88 1.33 14.05
CA GLN A 275 -18.84 2.17 13.32
C GLN A 275 -19.18 1.56 11.97
N ARG A 276 -18.18 1.06 11.23
CA ARG A 276 -18.40 0.32 9.98
C ARG A 276 -19.19 -0.97 10.25
N LEU A 277 -18.84 -1.75 11.27
CA LEU A 277 -19.57 -2.97 11.65
C LEU A 277 -21.05 -2.71 11.91
N ALA A 278 -21.38 -1.65 12.64
CA ALA A 278 -22.76 -1.29 12.98
C ALA A 278 -23.62 -0.96 11.74
N THR A 279 -22.99 -0.56 10.62
CA THR A 279 -23.67 -0.23 9.36
C THR A 279 -23.78 -1.42 8.40
N VAL A 280 -23.09 -2.53 8.67
CA VAL A 280 -23.07 -3.69 7.78
C VAL A 280 -24.39 -4.46 7.87
N LYS A 281 -24.93 -4.85 6.70
CA LYS A 281 -26.14 -5.69 6.62
C LYS A 281 -25.81 -7.11 7.07
N ASN A 282 -26.75 -7.80 7.72
CA ASN A 282 -26.57 -9.15 8.29
C ASN A 282 -26.00 -10.21 7.32
N GLN A 283 -26.16 -10.03 6.00
CA GLN A 283 -25.61 -10.94 4.99
C GLN A 283 -24.06 -10.95 4.93
N ASP A 284 -23.40 -9.84 5.26
CA ASP A 284 -21.93 -9.71 5.18
C ASP A 284 -21.25 -9.96 6.56
N ALA A 285 -22.04 -10.28 7.60
CA ALA A 285 -21.53 -10.48 8.96
C ALA A 285 -20.53 -11.65 9.07
N SER A 286 -20.69 -12.67 8.22
CA SER A 286 -19.76 -13.80 8.17
C SER A 286 -18.40 -13.44 7.56
N GLU A 287 -18.37 -12.54 6.57
CA GLU A 287 -17.16 -12.08 5.90
C GLU A 287 -16.36 -11.15 6.83
N VAL A 288 -17.08 -10.24 7.47
CA VAL A 288 -16.56 -9.35 8.51
C VAL A 288 -15.92 -10.13 9.65
N LYS A 289 -16.57 -11.20 10.13
CA LYS A 289 -16.01 -12.05 11.18
C LYS A 289 -14.67 -12.66 10.76
N VAL A 290 -14.57 -13.13 9.52
CA VAL A 290 -13.32 -13.70 8.97
C VAL A 290 -12.23 -12.62 8.87
N MET A 291 -12.59 -11.39 8.49
CA MET A 291 -11.64 -10.28 8.44
C MET A 291 -11.07 -9.96 9.83
N ILE A 292 -11.92 -9.83 10.85
CA ILE A 292 -11.47 -9.57 12.23
C ILE A 292 -10.64 -10.75 12.78
N ASP A 293 -11.05 -11.99 12.50
CA ASP A 293 -10.33 -13.19 12.91
C ASP A 293 -8.91 -13.24 12.30
N ASN A 294 -8.78 -12.89 11.01
CA ASN A 294 -7.48 -12.77 10.36
C ASN A 294 -6.60 -11.68 11.01
N LEU A 295 -7.17 -10.51 11.28
CA LEU A 295 -6.45 -9.40 11.93
C LEU A 295 -5.97 -9.79 13.33
N VAL A 296 -6.85 -10.35 14.16
CA VAL A 296 -6.52 -10.78 15.53
C VAL A 296 -5.49 -11.91 15.50
N THR A 297 -5.63 -12.89 14.60
CA THR A 297 -4.66 -13.97 14.43
C THR A 297 -3.27 -13.42 14.10
N ASP A 298 -3.19 -12.47 13.16
CA ASP A 298 -1.93 -11.86 12.76
C ASP A 298 -1.31 -11.04 13.90
N LEU A 299 -2.11 -10.32 14.70
CA LEU A 299 -1.63 -9.59 15.89
C LEU A 299 -1.14 -10.53 17.00
N LEU A 300 -1.78 -11.69 17.17
CA LEU A 300 -1.33 -12.72 18.11
C LEU A 300 -0.01 -13.36 17.67
N ILE A 301 0.21 -13.49 16.36
CA ILE A 301 1.49 -13.96 15.81
C ILE A 301 2.62 -13.02 16.19
N THR A 302 2.38 -11.70 16.17
CA THR A 302 3.39 -10.67 16.45
C THR A 302 3.46 -10.24 17.91
N LEU A 303 2.55 -10.69 18.77
CA LEU A 303 2.39 -10.22 20.15
C LEU A 303 3.67 -10.34 21.00
N ASN A 304 4.41 -11.44 20.84
CA ASN A 304 5.61 -11.72 21.64
C ASN A 304 6.91 -11.30 20.95
N LEU A 305 6.83 -10.62 19.79
CA LEU A 305 7.99 -10.21 19.04
C LEU A 305 8.44 -8.80 19.47
N PRO A 306 9.70 -8.61 19.90
CA PRO A 306 10.18 -7.31 20.37
C PRO A 306 10.18 -6.23 19.28
N GLU A 307 10.28 -6.64 18.01
CA GLU A 307 10.22 -5.76 16.84
C GLU A 307 8.81 -5.17 16.59
N TYR A 308 7.78 -5.77 17.18
CA TYR A 308 6.37 -5.38 16.97
C TYR A 308 5.65 -5.03 18.28
N PRO A 309 6.17 -4.07 19.07
CA PRO A 309 5.65 -3.76 20.40
C PRO A 309 4.21 -3.21 20.37
N ALA A 310 3.78 -2.64 19.24
CA ALA A 310 2.45 -2.09 19.08
C ALA A 310 1.34 -3.16 18.98
N SER A 311 1.67 -4.44 18.83
CA SER A 311 0.68 -5.53 18.76
C SER A 311 -0.12 -5.66 20.07
N ALA A 312 0.54 -5.53 21.22
CA ALA A 312 -0.08 -5.62 22.53
C ALA A 312 -1.14 -4.52 22.79
N PRO A 313 -0.83 -3.21 22.67
CA PRO A 313 -1.82 -2.16 22.92
C PRO A 313 -2.99 -2.20 21.91
N ILE A 314 -2.78 -2.65 20.68
CA ILE A 314 -3.88 -2.82 19.71
C ILE A 314 -4.90 -3.84 20.23
N LEU A 315 -4.42 -5.01 20.71
CA LEU A 315 -5.25 -6.08 21.24
C LEU A 315 -5.89 -5.73 22.58
N GLU A 316 -5.17 -5.01 23.44
CA GLU A 316 -5.68 -4.55 24.74
C GLU A 316 -6.92 -3.66 24.56
N VAL A 317 -6.86 -2.67 23.67
CA VAL A 317 -8.00 -1.80 23.37
C VAL A 317 -9.15 -2.61 22.77
N THR A 318 -8.89 -3.61 21.93
CA THR A 318 -9.94 -4.52 21.43
C THR A 318 -10.66 -5.22 22.57
N TYR A 319 -9.90 -5.81 23.50
CA TYR A 319 -10.45 -6.53 24.64
C TYR A 319 -11.28 -5.63 25.54
N GLN A 320 -10.79 -4.42 25.83
CA GLN A 320 -11.55 -3.43 26.60
C GLN A 320 -12.84 -3.06 25.87
N THR A 321 -12.76 -2.74 24.58
CA THR A 321 -13.93 -2.31 23.80
C THR A 321 -15.00 -3.40 23.69
N ILE A 322 -14.60 -4.67 23.54
CA ILE A 322 -15.54 -5.81 23.52
C ILE A 322 -16.22 -6.02 24.88
N ASN A 323 -15.53 -5.82 26.01
CA ASN A 323 -16.14 -5.99 27.33
C ASN A 323 -17.15 -4.89 27.69
N PHE A 324 -17.16 -3.76 26.98
CA PHE A 324 -18.12 -2.67 27.17
C PHE A 324 -19.37 -2.76 26.28
N VAL A 325 -19.40 -3.70 25.32
CA VAL A 325 -20.54 -3.96 24.40
C VAL A 325 -21.28 -5.22 24.81
#